data_AF-A0A933UW73-F1
#
_entry.id   AF-A0A933UW73-F1
#
_cell.length_a   1.000
_cell.length_b   1.000
_cell.length_c   1.000
_cell.angle_alpha   90.00
_cell.angle_beta   90.00
_cell.angle_gamma   90.00
#
_symmetry.space_group_name_H-M   'P 1'
#
loop_
_entity.id
_entity.type
_entity.pdbx_description
1 polymer ?
#
loop_
_entity_poly.entity_id
_entity_poly.type
_entity_poly.pdbx_seq_one_letter_code
_entity_poly.pdbx_strand_id
1 'polypeptide(L)' 'MALSGLDIYKLLPKTNCKECGYATCLAFAMALAQKKVSLDKCPHVTAQARLALESSSQPPIKLVTIGTGESK' A
#
# COMPACT_ATOMS: atom_id res chain seq x y z
N MET A 1 0.30 -11.94 -6.36
CA MET A 1 -0.36 -12.50 -5.15
C MET A 1 -0.73 -11.33 -4.26
N ALA A 2 -1.92 -11.31 -3.65
CA ALA A 2 -2.26 -10.23 -2.73
C ALA A 2 -1.29 -10.27 -1.54
N LEU A 3 -0.59 -9.16 -1.29
CA LEU A 3 0.29 -9.03 -0.13
C LEU A 3 -0.53 -9.29 1.14
N SER A 4 -0.05 -10.19 2.00
CA SER A 4 -0.68 -10.40 3.30
C SER A 4 -0.39 -9.21 4.22
N GLY A 5 -1.29 -8.91 5.17
CA GLY A 5 -1.06 -7.85 6.16
C GLY A 5 0.24 -8.07 6.97
N LEU A 6 0.68 -9.32 7.11
CA LEU A 6 1.95 -9.67 7.76
C LEU A 6 3.16 -9.28 6.92
N ASP A 7 3.11 -9.46 5.61
CA ASP A 7 4.23 -9.09 4.72
C ASP A 7 4.39 -7.58 4.64
N ILE A 8 3.27 -6.85 4.67
CA ILE A 8 3.28 -5.39 4.78
C ILE A 8 3.86 -4.95 6.12
N TYR A 9 3.47 -5.61 7.22
CA TYR A 9 3.98 -5.29 8.56
C TYR A 9 5.50 -5.48 8.69
N LYS A 10 6.10 -6.46 7.99
CA LYS A 10 7.55 -6.66 7.98
C LYS A 10 8.30 -5.49 7.34
N LEU A 11 7.68 -4.82 6.37
CA LEU A 11 8.24 -3.67 5.65
C LEU A 11 8.01 -2.33 6.37
N LEU A 12 7.08 -2.28 7.32
CA LEU A 12 6.81 -1.08 8.11
C LEU A 12 7.87 -0.87 9.22
N PRO A 13 8.05 0.38 9.69
CA PRO A 13 9.05 0.72 10.71
C PRO A 13 8.74 0.19 12.13
N LYS A 14 7.58 -0.45 12.34
CA LYS A 14 7.13 -1.03 13.63
C LYS A 14 7.16 -0.06 14.83
N THR A 15 7.16 1.24 14.58
CA THR A 15 7.20 2.30 15.60
C THR A 15 5.90 2.41 16.40
N ASN A 16 4.77 1.95 15.85
CA ASN A 16 3.43 2.10 16.44
C ASN A 16 3.12 3.54 16.87
N CYS A 17 3.54 4.53 16.08
CA CYS A 17 3.46 5.96 16.41
C CYS A 17 2.03 6.54 16.38
N LYS A 18 1.06 5.83 15.81
CA LYS A 18 -0.36 6.21 15.69
C LYS A 18 -0.66 7.47 14.86
N GLU A 19 0.34 8.09 14.25
CA GLU A 19 0.17 9.29 13.41
C GLU A 19 -0.62 9.03 12.13
N CYS A 20 -0.65 7.78 11.66
CA CYS A 20 -1.50 7.36 10.54
C CYS A 20 -2.98 7.13 10.93
N GLY A 21 -3.34 7.34 12.21
CA GLY A 21 -4.70 7.14 12.73
C GLY A 21 -5.03 5.69 13.13
N TYR A 22 -4.04 4.80 13.15
CA TYR A 22 -4.20 3.40 13.55
C TYR A 22 -3.49 3.12 14.88
N ALA A 23 -4.10 2.29 15.72
CA ALA A 23 -3.54 1.95 17.04
C ALA A 23 -2.18 1.25 16.97
N THR A 24 -1.91 0.50 15.91
CA THR A 24 -0.67 -0.25 15.68
C THR A 24 -0.27 -0.26 14.20
N CYS A 25 1.01 -0.46 13.90
CA CYS A 25 1.51 -0.66 12.54
C CYS A 25 0.91 -1.91 11.89
N LEU A 26 0.55 -2.93 12.67
CA LEU A 26 -0.14 -4.13 12.17
C LEU A 26 -1.57 -3.81 11.71
N ALA A 27 -2.30 -2.99 12.48
CA ALA A 27 -3.64 -2.55 12.08
C ALA A 27 -3.61 -1.72 10.80
N PHE A 28 -2.62 -0.83 10.67
CA PHE A 28 -2.37 -0.10 9.42
C PHE A 28 -2.05 -1.05 8.26
N ALA A 29 -1.18 -2.04 8.48
CA ALA A 29 -0.80 -3.03 7.47
C ALA A 29 -1.99 -3.86 6.96
N MET A 30 -2.90 -4.28 7.86
CA MET A 30 -4.12 -4.99 7.48
C MET A 30 -5.10 -4.10 6.72
N ALA A 31 -5.24 -2.83 7.10
CA ALA A 31 -6.05 -1.88 6.37
C ALA A 31 -5.48 -1.60 4.97
N LEU A 32 -4.15 -1.57 4.85
CA LEU A 32 -3.44 -1.41 3.58
C LEU A 32 -3.64 -2.63 2.66
N ALA A 33 -3.53 -3.84 3.21
CA ALA A 33 -3.81 -5.09 2.49
C ALA A 33 -5.23 -5.12 1.90
N GLN A 34 -6.19 -4.56 2.65
CA GLN A 34 -7.59 -4.43 2.25
C GLN A 34 -7.85 -3.22 1.33
N LYS A 35 -6.82 -2.45 0.96
CA LYS A 35 -6.93 -1.19 0.20
C LYS A 35 -7.87 -0.15 0.85
N LYS A 36 -8.09 -0.23 2.16
CA LYS A 36 -8.89 0.74 2.94
C LYS A 36 -8.12 2.03 3.25
N VAL A 37 -6.79 1.98 3.12
CA VAL A 37 -5.90 3.11 3.37
C VAL A 37 -4.70 3.08 2.43
N SER A 38 -4.20 4.26 2.07
CA SER A 38 -3.01 4.44 1.23
C SER A 38 -1.74 4.59 2.07
N LEU A 39 -0.58 4.23 1.49
CA LEU A 39 0.72 4.37 2.15
C LEU A 39 1.08 5.82 2.49
N ASP A 40 0.47 6.78 1.80
CA ASP A 40 0.65 8.22 1.99
C ASP A 40 0.24 8.70 3.39
N LYS A 41 -0.60 7.95 4.11
CA LYS A 41 -1.00 8.32 5.49
C LYS A 41 0.06 8.02 6.54
N CYS A 42 1.11 7.27 6.23
CA CYS A 42 2.16 6.95 7.19
C CYS A 42 3.37 7.87 6.98
N PRO A 43 3.61 8.86 7.87
CA PRO A 43 4.74 9.79 7.70
C PRO A 43 6.11 9.11 7.88
N HIS A 44 6.14 7.98 8.60
CA HIS A 44 7.38 7.23 8.88
C HIS A 44 7.67 6.11 7.89
N VAL A 45 6.90 5.99 6.80
CA VAL A 45 7.20 4.96 5.79
C VAL A 45 8.51 5.31 5.07
N THR A 46 9.44 4.38 5.05
CA THR A 46 10.69 4.56 4.29
C THR A 46 10.44 4.37 2.80
N ALA A 47 11.22 5.08 1.96
CA ALA A 47 11.12 4.96 0.51
C ALA A 47 11.31 3.51 0.01
N GLN A 48 12.15 2.73 0.69
CA GLN A 48 12.35 1.31 0.44
C GLN A 48 11.07 0.48 0.66
N ALA A 49 10.36 0.73 1.77
CA ALA A 49 9.10 0.05 2.06
C ALA A 49 8.01 0.40 1.04
N ARG A 50 7.93 1.66 0.61
CA ARG A 50 7.03 2.10 -0.46
C ARG A 50 7.27 1.34 -1.76
N LEU A 51 8.51 1.30 -2.24
CA LEU A 51 8.88 0.61 -3.49
C LEU A 51 8.54 -0.87 -3.45
N ALA A 52 8.86 -1.55 -2.35
CA ALA A 52 8.57 -2.97 -2.16
C ALA A 52 7.05 -3.26 -2.17
N LEU A 53 6.27 -2.37 -1.54
CA LEU A 53 4.81 -2.48 -1.49
C LEU A 53 4.15 -2.13 -2.83
N GLU A 54 4.63 -1.10 -3.53
CA GLU A 54 4.13 -0.73 -4.86
C GLU A 54 4.39 -1.86 -5.86
N SER A 55 5.62 -2.38 -5.93
CA SER A 55 5.99 -3.49 -6.81
C SER A 55 5.13 -4.74 -6.55
N SER A 56 4.87 -5.05 -5.28
CA SER A 56 4.09 -6.24 -4.90
C SER A 56 2.57 -6.02 -4.99
N SER A 57 2.10 -4.78 -4.94
CA SER A 57 0.67 -4.42 -5.03
C SER A 57 0.18 -4.26 -6.47
N GLN A 58 1.11 -4.17 -7.44
CA GLN A 58 0.75 -4.05 -8.85
C GLN A 58 -0.05 -5.28 -9.29
N PRO A 59 -1.24 -5.07 -9.91
CA PRO A 59 -2.02 -6.18 -10.44
C PRO A 59 -1.19 -6.92 -11.51
N PRO A 60 -1.26 -8.26 -11.57
CA PRO A 60 -0.52 -9.04 -12.56
C PRO A 60 -0.93 -8.72 -14.01
N ILE A 61 -2.09 -8.08 -14.19
CA ILE A 61 -2.57 -7.58 -15.47
C ILE A 61 -2.57 -6.05 -15.39
N LYS A 62 -1.73 -5.43 -16.21
CA LYS A 62 -1.63 -3.98 -16.32
C LYS A 62 -2.87 -3.44 -17.02
N LEU A 63 -3.47 -2.36 -16.50
CA LEU A 63 -4.58 -1.70 -17.18
C LEU A 63 -4.03 -1.02 -18.45
N VAL A 64 -4.46 -1.50 -19.62
CA VAL A 64 -4.14 -0.92 -20.92
C VAL A 64 -5.33 -0.08 -21.36
N THR A 65 -5.12 1.20 -21.57
CA THR A 65 -6.13 2.09 -22.17
C THR A 65 -5.94 2.05 -23.68
N ILE A 66 -6.94 1.56 -24.42
CA ILE A 66 -6.95 1.55 -25.89
C ILE A 66 -7.93 2.63 -26.36
N GLY A 67 -7.44 3.59 -27.14
CA GLY A 67 -8.20 4.75 -27.62
C GLY A 67 -7.89 6.02 -26.81
N THR A 68 -7.74 7.15 -27.52
CA THR A 68 -7.57 8.49 -26.94
C THR A 68 -8.76 9.35 -27.33
N GLY A 69 -9.56 9.78 -26.35
CA GLY A 69 -10.63 10.74 -26.58
C GLY A 69 -11.79 10.19 -27.41
N GLU A 70 -12.90 10.91 -27.38
CA GLU A 70 -14.20 10.49 -27.90
C GLU A 70 -14.17 10.02 -29.36
N SER A 71 -14.57 8.76 -29.60
CA SER A 71 -15.14 8.36 -30.89
C SER A 71 -16.59 8.82 -30.96
N LYS A 72 -16.82 10.13 -31.00
CA LYS A 72 -18.01 10.77 -31.60
C LYS A 72 -17.79 12.24 -31.87
#